data_AF-A0A2G5B3H5-F1
#
_entry.id   AF-A0A2G5B3H5-F1
#
_cell.length_a   1.000
_cell.length_b   1.000
_cell.length_c   1.000
_cell.angle_alpha   90.00
_cell.angle_beta   90.00
_cell.angle_gamma   90.00
#
_symmetry.space_group_name_H-M   'P 1'
#
loop_
_entity.id
_entity.type
_entity.pdbx_description
1 polymer ?
#
loop_
_entity_poly.entity_id
_entity_poly.type
_entity_poly.pdbx_seq_one_letter_code
_entity_poly.pdbx_strand_id
1 'polypeptide(L)'
;MRFGVTLIALCVLAHVGLATKCATKAPVPTDNLPASPDPPSETTSTPPAVENPASPEDPASPDDNNTEDPANPGENDPGNDTNLDDPASPPEEDKQESTTPDVLKVTADQLDKGVPKGKGEGQCGASDAEGCVPNSKAVDPINKAIAKYKITRRGEIVAVLALMAFESDSWKYNINISKHQPGQGTMAMMMYPSIYPYAKYLYPNKVKDEWAKLDAETESDPDSSKMNEVRALVLGDDDSFGAGFWFLTNRVEGDYHNNEKKLRDGNFEDFKTYCTEGVQAGWDDGRKTVWDSINSALK
;
A
#
# COMPACT_ATOMS: atom_id res chain seq x y z
N MET A 1 56.13 29.49 -3.95
CA MET A 1 56.96 28.78 -2.95
C MET A 1 56.09 27.64 -2.41
N ARG A 2 56.09 26.43 -3.00
CA ARG A 2 56.99 25.28 -2.74
C ARG A 2 57.29 25.03 -1.27
N PHE A 3 56.63 24.02 -0.69
CA PHE A 3 57.10 22.88 0.13
C PHE A 3 55.85 21.97 0.27
N GLY A 4 55.82 20.66 0.03
CA GLY A 4 56.85 19.64 -0.09
C GLY A 4 56.71 18.62 1.04
N VAL A 5 56.38 17.36 0.67
CA VAL A 5 56.65 16.08 1.39
C VAL A 5 55.70 15.83 2.60
N THR A 6 55.05 14.66 2.82
CA THR A 6 55.65 13.33 3.03
C THR A 6 54.60 12.20 3.02
N LEU A 7 55.00 11.07 2.45
CA LEU A 7 54.37 9.75 2.41
C LEU A 7 54.93 8.86 3.56
N ILE A 8 54.09 8.24 4.41
CA ILE A 8 54.43 7.10 5.31
C ILE A 8 53.13 6.29 5.50
N ALA A 9 52.94 5.13 4.88
CA ALA A 9 53.44 3.77 5.17
C ALA A 9 52.52 2.94 6.08
N LEU A 10 52.36 1.69 5.65
CA LEU A 10 51.55 0.57 6.16
C LEU A 10 51.58 0.37 7.68
N CYS A 11 50.44 -0.08 8.21
CA CYS A 11 50.44 -1.07 9.29
C CYS A 11 49.35 -2.12 9.05
N VAL A 12 49.81 -3.34 8.78
CA VAL A 12 49.01 -4.57 8.78
C VAL A 12 48.90 -5.05 10.22
N LEU A 13 47.69 -5.26 10.72
CA LEU A 13 47.46 -6.06 11.92
C LEU A 13 46.29 -7.02 11.68
N ALA A 14 46.66 -8.26 11.41
CA ALA A 14 45.79 -9.41 11.54
C ALA A 14 45.27 -9.50 12.99
N HIS A 15 43.96 -9.70 13.18
CA HIS A 15 43.43 -10.24 14.42
C HIS A 15 42.79 -11.59 14.16
N VAL A 16 43.35 -12.54 14.89
CA VAL A 16 42.99 -13.94 15.07
C VAL A 16 41.56 -14.07 15.56
N GLY A 17 40.85 -15.08 15.05
CA GLY A 17 39.47 -15.37 15.37
C GLY A 17 39.25 -15.89 16.79
N LEU A 18 38.04 -15.65 17.30
CA LEU A 18 37.39 -16.48 18.31
C LEU A 18 36.04 -16.95 17.77
N ALA A 19 35.95 -18.25 17.51
CA ALA A 19 34.70 -18.95 17.27
C ALA A 19 33.98 -19.11 18.62
N THR A 20 32.88 -18.37 18.81
CA THR A 20 32.02 -18.55 19.98
C THR A 20 31.12 -19.75 19.75
N LYS A 21 31.41 -20.85 20.44
CA LYS A 21 30.51 -22.00 20.59
C LYS A 21 29.24 -21.54 21.32
N CYS A 22 28.08 -21.59 20.66
CA CYS A 22 26.79 -21.52 21.34
C CYS A 22 26.60 -22.79 22.15
N ALA A 23 26.57 -22.67 23.47
CA ALA A 23 26.15 -23.71 24.37
C ALA A 23 24.64 -23.90 24.24
N THR A 24 24.23 -25.11 23.84
CA THR A 24 22.84 -25.59 23.90
C THR A 24 22.41 -25.68 25.37
N LYS A 25 21.45 -24.85 25.76
CA LYS A 25 20.79 -24.91 27.07
C LYS A 25 19.82 -26.10 27.06
N ALA A 26 19.97 -26.98 28.05
CA ALA A 26 19.08 -28.13 28.26
C ALA A 26 17.64 -27.70 28.56
N PRO A 27 16.62 -28.51 28.20
CA PRO A 27 15.22 -28.22 28.49
C PRO A 27 14.96 -28.24 30.00
N VAL A 28 14.21 -27.22 30.45
CA VAL A 28 13.71 -27.12 31.83
C VAL A 28 12.49 -28.05 31.98
N PRO A 29 12.40 -28.85 33.06
CA PRO A 29 11.22 -29.68 33.31
C PRO A 29 10.01 -28.80 33.65
N THR A 30 8.92 -28.98 32.91
CA THR A 30 7.62 -28.38 33.21
C THR A 30 6.86 -29.30 34.18
N ASP A 31 6.96 -29.03 35.47
CA ASP A 31 5.99 -29.51 36.44
C ASP A 31 5.79 -28.44 37.53
N ASN A 32 4.52 -28.15 37.82
CA ASN A 32 3.99 -27.24 38.86
C ASN A 32 3.84 -25.75 38.48
N LEU A 33 2.79 -25.46 37.72
CA LEU A 33 2.11 -24.16 37.79
C LEU A 33 0.93 -24.28 38.78
N PRO A 34 0.86 -23.44 39.84
CA PRO A 34 -0.30 -23.38 40.72
C PRO A 34 -1.50 -22.78 39.99
N ALA A 35 -2.69 -23.26 40.33
CA ALA A 35 -3.97 -22.79 39.80
C ALA A 35 -4.13 -21.27 39.96
N SER A 36 -4.57 -20.62 38.88
CA SER A 36 -4.95 -19.20 38.88
C SER A 36 -6.06 -18.92 39.90
N PRO A 37 -5.99 -17.81 40.65
CA PRO A 37 -7.11 -17.35 41.46
C PRO A 37 -8.26 -16.88 40.58
N ASP A 38 -9.49 -17.14 41.03
CA ASP A 38 -10.73 -16.72 40.39
C ASP A 38 -10.80 -15.18 40.19
N PRO A 39 -11.43 -14.70 39.11
CA PRO A 39 -11.63 -13.28 38.87
C PRO A 39 -12.60 -12.67 39.90
N PRO A 40 -12.37 -11.43 40.36
CA PRO A 40 -13.27 -10.75 41.26
C PRO A 40 -14.60 -10.41 40.58
N SER A 41 -15.71 -10.68 41.27
CA SER A 41 -17.07 -10.30 40.87
C SER A 41 -17.19 -8.79 40.64
N GLU A 42 -17.60 -8.41 39.43
CA GLU A 42 -17.97 -7.04 39.09
C GLU A 42 -19.31 -6.67 39.77
N THR A 43 -19.26 -5.69 40.66
CA THR A 43 -20.44 -5.01 41.19
C THR A 43 -20.86 -3.91 40.22
N THR A 44 -22.07 -4.03 39.68
CA THR A 44 -22.75 -3.01 38.87
C THR A 44 -23.07 -1.78 39.72
N SER A 45 -22.37 -0.68 39.48
CA SER A 45 -22.74 0.65 39.97
C SER A 45 -23.31 1.48 38.83
N THR A 46 -24.61 1.73 38.89
CA THR A 46 -25.38 2.58 37.98
C THR A 46 -24.93 4.04 38.13
N PRO A 47 -24.59 4.76 37.04
CA PRO A 47 -24.36 6.20 37.10
C PRO A 47 -25.69 6.97 37.17
N PRO A 48 -25.75 8.12 37.87
CA PRO A 48 -26.94 8.95 37.94
C PRO A 48 -27.21 9.70 36.63
N ALA A 49 -28.49 9.89 36.34
CA ALA A 49 -29.01 10.61 35.19
C ALA A 49 -28.52 12.07 35.16
N VAL A 50 -28.00 12.49 34.01
CA VAL A 50 -27.72 13.90 33.70
C VAL A 50 -28.93 14.44 32.94
N GLU A 51 -29.65 15.37 33.57
CA GLU A 51 -30.69 16.18 32.95
C GLU A 51 -30.06 17.14 31.92
N ASN A 52 -30.60 17.14 30.69
CA ASN A 52 -30.16 18.00 29.60
C ASN A 52 -31.23 19.09 29.38
N PRO A 53 -30.94 20.39 29.56
CA PRO A 53 -31.92 21.44 29.33
C PRO A 53 -31.96 21.89 27.86
N ALA A 54 -33.19 21.87 27.34
CA ALA A 54 -33.83 22.76 26.36
C ALA A 54 -33.04 23.42 25.20
N SER A 55 -33.49 23.08 23.99
CA SER A 55 -33.47 23.89 22.76
C SER A 55 -33.80 25.37 22.97
N PRO A 56 -33.23 26.23 22.11
CA PRO A 56 -33.94 27.37 21.57
C PRO A 56 -34.09 27.31 20.05
N GLU A 57 -35.14 27.98 19.63
CA GLU A 57 -35.87 28.00 18.37
C GLU A 57 -35.16 28.77 17.24
N ASP A 58 -35.51 28.38 16.00
CA ASP A 58 -35.33 29.17 14.77
C ASP A 58 -35.92 30.58 14.88
N PRO A 59 -35.34 31.56 14.19
CA PRO A 59 -36.21 32.32 13.30
C PRO A 59 -35.61 32.71 11.95
N ALA A 60 -36.45 32.51 10.95
CA ALA A 60 -36.79 33.43 9.86
C ALA A 60 -35.74 33.76 8.77
N SER A 61 -36.09 33.27 7.58
CA SER A 61 -35.76 33.80 6.25
C SER A 61 -36.11 35.29 6.10
N PRO A 62 -35.44 35.97 5.16
CA PRO A 62 -36.21 36.79 4.22
C PRO A 62 -35.88 36.49 2.75
N ASP A 63 -36.94 36.50 1.96
CA ASP A 63 -36.97 36.65 0.50
C ASP A 63 -36.21 37.92 0.05
N ASP A 64 -35.61 37.89 -1.15
CA ASP A 64 -36.01 38.77 -2.27
C ASP A 64 -35.08 38.63 -3.50
N ASN A 65 -35.70 38.22 -4.61
CA ASN A 65 -35.70 38.84 -5.94
C ASN A 65 -34.41 39.46 -6.54
N ASN A 66 -33.96 38.93 -7.70
CA ASN A 66 -34.05 39.66 -8.98
C ASN A 66 -33.60 38.82 -10.22
N THR A 67 -34.56 38.46 -11.08
CA THR A 67 -34.82 39.00 -12.44
C THR A 67 -33.72 39.06 -13.53
N GLU A 68 -33.99 38.30 -14.62
CA GLU A 68 -33.76 38.51 -16.09
C GLU A 68 -32.32 38.59 -16.66
N ASP A 69 -31.87 37.65 -17.53
CA ASP A 69 -32.07 37.47 -19.01
C ASP A 69 -31.23 38.47 -19.87
N PRO A 70 -30.86 38.28 -21.17
CA PRO A 70 -30.89 37.14 -22.08
C PRO A 70 -29.58 36.87 -22.88
N ALA A 71 -29.62 35.77 -23.65
CA ALA A 71 -29.06 35.50 -24.98
C ALA A 71 -27.97 36.41 -25.60
N ASN A 72 -26.93 35.75 -26.15
CA ASN A 72 -26.06 36.31 -27.18
C ASN A 72 -26.01 35.35 -28.40
N PRO A 73 -26.70 35.68 -29.51
CA PRO A 73 -26.38 35.15 -30.83
C PRO A 73 -25.81 36.28 -31.70
N GLY A 74 -24.57 36.12 -32.15
CA GLY A 74 -23.88 37.06 -33.04
C GLY A 74 -23.36 36.34 -34.28
N GLU A 75 -24.08 36.53 -35.37
CA GLU A 75 -23.86 36.09 -36.75
C GLU A 75 -22.73 36.85 -37.48
N ASN A 76 -22.11 36.14 -38.44
CA ASN A 76 -21.64 36.55 -39.77
C ASN A 76 -20.53 37.63 -39.96
N ASP A 77 -19.46 37.21 -40.66
CA ASP A 77 -18.90 37.99 -41.79
C ASP A 77 -18.30 37.06 -42.87
N PRO A 78 -18.71 37.18 -44.15
CA PRO A 78 -18.14 36.44 -45.27
C PRO A 78 -17.12 37.26 -46.08
N GLY A 79 -16.04 36.57 -46.49
CA GLY A 79 -15.33 36.87 -47.75
C GLY A 79 -13.99 37.58 -47.61
N ASN A 80 -12.92 36.89 -48.03
CA ASN A 80 -12.05 37.46 -49.06
C ASN A 80 -11.29 36.34 -49.79
N ASP A 81 -11.38 36.41 -51.11
CA ASP A 81 -10.77 35.53 -52.10
C ASP A 81 -9.27 35.82 -52.30
N THR A 82 -8.64 34.86 -53.00
CA THR A 82 -7.40 34.93 -53.79
C THR A 82 -6.07 34.74 -53.05
N ASN A 83 -5.52 33.53 -53.16
CA ASN A 83 -4.35 33.33 -54.04
C ASN A 83 -4.18 31.85 -54.39
N LEU A 84 -4.27 31.59 -55.69
CA LEU A 84 -3.61 30.48 -56.37
C LEU A 84 -2.10 30.74 -56.28
N ASP A 85 -1.31 29.74 -55.89
CA ASP A 85 -0.08 29.33 -56.57
C ASP A 85 0.55 28.10 -55.87
N ASP A 86 0.98 27.15 -56.71
CA ASP A 86 1.84 25.97 -56.49
C ASP A 86 1.38 24.77 -55.63
N PRO A 87 1.19 23.57 -56.25
CA PRO A 87 1.17 22.30 -55.54
C PRO A 87 2.62 21.82 -55.30
N ALA A 88 3.24 22.31 -54.23
CA ALA A 88 4.38 21.63 -53.63
C ALA A 88 3.85 20.42 -52.82
N SER A 89 4.43 19.25 -53.10
CA SER A 89 4.12 17.97 -52.46
C SER A 89 3.92 18.09 -50.93
N PRO A 90 2.94 17.37 -50.35
CA PRO A 90 2.80 17.30 -48.91
C PRO A 90 4.10 16.75 -48.30
N PRO A 91 4.67 17.39 -47.27
CA PRO A 91 5.68 16.71 -46.46
C PRO A 91 5.05 15.43 -45.91
N GLU A 92 5.76 14.32 -46.06
CA GLU A 92 5.38 13.04 -45.45
C GLU A 92 5.15 13.28 -43.96
N GLU A 93 3.90 13.14 -43.55
CA GLU A 93 3.46 13.19 -42.18
C GLU A 93 4.15 12.03 -41.45
N ASP A 94 5.23 12.35 -40.74
CA ASP A 94 5.93 11.41 -39.88
C ASP A 94 4.90 10.70 -39.01
N LYS A 95 4.70 9.40 -39.27
CA LYS A 95 3.99 8.49 -38.37
C LYS A 95 4.76 8.50 -37.06
N GLN A 96 4.35 9.39 -36.16
CA GLN A 96 4.85 9.43 -34.80
C GLN A 96 4.30 8.18 -34.11
N GLU A 97 5.09 7.11 -34.20
CA GLU A 97 4.87 5.87 -33.49
C GLU A 97 4.73 6.23 -32.01
N SER A 98 3.53 6.05 -31.48
CA SER A 98 3.22 6.25 -30.07
C SER A 98 4.02 5.21 -29.28
N THR A 99 5.26 5.54 -28.93
CA THR A 99 6.08 4.76 -28.02
C THR A 99 5.47 4.95 -26.64
N THR A 100 4.44 4.15 -26.33
CA THR A 100 3.98 3.98 -24.96
C THR A 100 5.22 3.58 -24.15
N PRO A 101 5.60 4.32 -23.10
CA PRO A 101 6.75 3.98 -22.28
C PRO A 101 6.64 2.52 -21.86
N ASP A 102 7.71 1.75 -22.06
CA ASP A 102 7.75 0.35 -21.68
C ASP A 102 7.55 0.24 -20.17
N VAL A 103 6.35 -0.16 -19.75
CA VAL A 103 6.01 -0.28 -18.33
C VAL A 103 6.77 -1.49 -17.80
N LEU A 104 7.61 -1.28 -16.78
CA LEU A 104 8.37 -2.35 -16.15
C LEU A 104 7.42 -3.47 -15.71
N LYS A 105 7.66 -4.68 -16.21
CA LYS A 105 6.94 -5.89 -15.82
C LYS A 105 7.80 -6.75 -14.91
N VAL A 106 7.18 -7.26 -13.85
CA VAL A 106 7.78 -8.21 -12.93
C VAL A 106 7.61 -9.62 -13.49
N THR A 107 8.66 -10.42 -13.45
CA THR A 107 8.67 -11.81 -13.92
C THR A 107 8.70 -12.80 -12.75
N ALA A 108 8.33 -14.06 -13.02
CA ALA A 108 8.42 -15.13 -12.03
C ALA A 108 9.86 -15.31 -11.52
N ASP A 109 10.86 -15.26 -12.42
CA ASP A 109 12.28 -15.37 -12.05
C ASP A 109 12.74 -14.24 -11.13
N GLN A 110 12.22 -13.03 -11.33
CA GLN A 110 12.50 -11.90 -10.44
C GLN A 110 11.85 -12.09 -9.07
N LEU A 111 10.61 -12.58 -9.00
CA LEU A 111 9.97 -12.90 -7.72
C LEU A 111 10.65 -14.08 -7.01
N ASP A 112 11.07 -15.12 -7.72
CA ASP A 112 11.81 -16.25 -7.13
C ASP A 112 13.17 -15.84 -6.55
N LYS A 113 13.82 -14.82 -7.15
CA LYS A 113 15.05 -14.24 -6.60
C LYS A 113 14.76 -13.26 -5.46
N GLY A 114 13.76 -12.40 -5.62
CA GLY A 114 13.44 -11.32 -4.69
C GLY A 114 12.70 -11.79 -3.44
N VAL A 115 11.85 -12.79 -3.57
CA VAL A 115 11.04 -13.41 -2.52
C VAL A 115 11.25 -14.93 -2.57
N PRO A 116 12.42 -15.46 -2.17
CA PRO A 116 12.75 -16.89 -2.34
C PRO A 116 11.85 -17.82 -1.54
N LYS A 117 11.34 -17.38 -0.39
CA LYS A 117 10.34 -18.12 0.40
C LYS A 117 9.01 -18.26 -0.34
N GLY A 118 8.75 -17.36 -1.29
CA GLY A 118 7.64 -17.30 -2.22
C GLY A 118 7.68 -18.37 -3.34
N LYS A 119 8.76 -19.16 -3.42
CA LYS A 119 9.02 -20.06 -4.54
C LYS A 119 8.34 -21.41 -4.39
N GLY A 120 7.52 -21.74 -5.39
CA GLY A 120 6.87 -23.04 -5.51
C GLY A 120 5.66 -23.21 -4.60
N GLU A 121 4.94 -24.33 -4.76
CA GLU A 121 3.68 -24.57 -4.04
C GLU A 121 3.90 -25.04 -2.59
N GLY A 122 5.11 -25.50 -2.26
CA GLY A 122 5.44 -26.09 -0.96
C GLY A 122 5.50 -25.11 0.21
N GLN A 123 5.36 -23.81 -0.03
CA GLN A 123 5.28 -22.79 1.01
C GLN A 123 3.91 -22.73 1.69
N CYS A 124 2.86 -23.17 0.99
CA CYS A 124 1.49 -23.09 1.44
C CYS A 124 1.12 -24.40 2.13
N GLY A 125 1.14 -24.41 3.47
CA GLY A 125 0.65 -25.52 4.26
C GLY A 125 -0.88 -25.56 4.32
N ALA A 126 -1.43 -26.64 4.85
CA ALA A 126 -2.89 -26.77 5.05
C ALA A 126 -3.46 -25.67 5.99
N SER A 127 -2.65 -25.12 6.90
CA SER A 127 -3.01 -23.99 7.77
C SER A 127 -2.99 -22.64 7.05
N ASP A 128 -2.41 -22.59 5.85
CA ASP A 128 -2.18 -21.37 5.07
C ASP A 128 -3.13 -21.32 3.85
N ALA A 129 -4.04 -22.30 3.74
CA ALA A 129 -4.85 -22.56 2.56
C ALA A 129 -5.81 -21.40 2.21
N GLU A 130 -6.21 -20.60 3.20
CA GLU A 130 -6.99 -19.38 2.96
C GLU A 130 -6.03 -18.21 2.76
N GLY A 131 -5.51 -18.08 1.54
CA GLY A 131 -4.84 -16.86 1.08
C GLY A 131 -3.35 -16.94 0.76
N CYS A 132 -2.72 -18.11 0.90
CA CYS A 132 -1.33 -18.29 0.49
C CYS A 132 -1.19 -18.36 -1.04
N VAL A 133 -0.27 -17.56 -1.60
CA VAL A 133 -0.07 -17.45 -3.07
C VAL A 133 1.40 -17.66 -3.45
N PRO A 134 1.76 -18.65 -4.28
CA PRO A 134 3.13 -18.81 -4.75
C PRO A 134 3.52 -17.71 -5.76
N ASN A 135 4.81 -17.42 -5.89
CA ASN A 135 5.35 -16.39 -6.78
C ASN A 135 4.81 -16.49 -8.22
N SER A 136 4.70 -17.71 -8.75
CA SER A 136 4.20 -17.97 -10.10
C SER A 136 2.75 -17.48 -10.32
N LYS A 137 1.95 -17.41 -9.25
CA LYS A 137 0.58 -16.90 -9.26
C LYS A 137 0.49 -15.42 -8.90
N ALA A 138 1.49 -14.88 -8.21
CA ALA A 138 1.57 -13.47 -7.86
C ALA A 138 1.92 -12.55 -9.06
N VAL A 139 2.62 -13.07 -10.07
CA VAL A 139 3.09 -12.29 -11.24
C VAL A 139 1.97 -11.53 -11.95
N ASP A 140 0.88 -12.22 -12.28
CA ASP A 140 -0.21 -11.61 -13.05
C ASP A 140 -0.96 -10.52 -12.25
N PRO A 141 -1.41 -10.76 -10.99
CA PRO A 141 -1.96 -9.73 -10.12
C PRO A 141 -1.05 -8.51 -9.94
N ILE A 142 0.25 -8.73 -9.70
CA ILE A 142 1.23 -7.64 -9.52
C ILE A 142 1.32 -6.78 -10.79
N ASN A 143 1.47 -7.40 -11.96
CA ASN A 143 1.60 -6.66 -13.22
C ASN A 143 0.29 -5.93 -13.59
N LYS A 144 -0.87 -6.52 -13.29
CA LYS A 144 -2.16 -5.82 -13.43
C LYS A 144 -2.23 -4.61 -12.50
N ALA A 145 -1.77 -4.73 -11.27
CA ALA A 145 -1.75 -3.62 -10.32
C ALA A 145 -0.81 -2.50 -10.77
N ILE A 146 0.41 -2.83 -11.21
CA ILE A 146 1.38 -1.87 -11.77
C ILE A 146 0.73 -1.07 -12.91
N ALA A 147 0.06 -1.74 -13.84
CA ALA A 147 -0.64 -1.09 -14.95
C ALA A 147 -1.85 -0.26 -14.48
N LYS A 148 -2.71 -0.82 -13.62
CA LYS A 148 -3.93 -0.18 -13.09
C LYS A 148 -3.63 1.12 -12.37
N TYR A 149 -2.58 1.14 -11.55
CA TYR A 149 -2.18 2.28 -10.73
C TYR A 149 -1.09 3.14 -11.40
N LYS A 150 -0.76 2.88 -12.67
CA LYS A 150 0.19 3.65 -13.48
C LYS A 150 1.56 3.82 -12.81
N ILE A 151 2.04 2.74 -12.19
CA ILE A 151 3.33 2.71 -11.53
C ILE A 151 4.41 2.58 -12.59
N THR A 152 5.24 3.61 -12.74
CA THR A 152 6.24 3.68 -13.81
C THR A 152 7.67 3.62 -13.28
N ARG A 153 7.89 3.86 -11.99
CA ARG A 153 9.24 3.90 -11.42
C ARG A 153 9.59 2.57 -10.76
N ARG A 154 10.78 2.07 -11.09
CA ARG A 154 11.35 0.84 -10.53
C ARG A 154 11.36 0.87 -8.99
N GLY A 155 11.76 1.99 -8.39
CA GLY A 155 11.85 2.11 -6.94
C GLY A 155 10.49 2.02 -6.22
N GLU A 156 9.40 2.47 -6.84
CA GLU A 156 8.04 2.31 -6.32
C GLU A 156 7.64 0.83 -6.30
N ILE A 157 7.89 0.12 -7.40
CA ILE A 157 7.61 -1.32 -7.51
C ILE A 157 8.41 -2.08 -6.46
N VAL A 158 9.70 -1.80 -6.33
CA VAL A 158 10.57 -2.41 -5.31
C VAL A 158 10.04 -2.15 -3.90
N ALA A 159 9.67 -0.91 -3.58
CA ALA A 159 9.20 -0.56 -2.24
C ALA A 159 7.87 -1.22 -1.88
N VAL A 160 6.90 -1.19 -2.79
CA VAL A 160 5.59 -1.81 -2.57
C VAL A 160 5.73 -3.33 -2.46
N LEU A 161 6.49 -3.98 -3.35
CA LEU A 161 6.71 -5.42 -3.26
C LEU A 161 7.45 -5.82 -1.98
N ALA A 162 8.45 -5.04 -1.56
CA ALA A 162 9.19 -5.31 -0.33
C ALA A 162 8.34 -5.16 0.93
N LEU A 163 7.48 -4.14 0.97
CA LEU A 163 6.51 -3.98 2.04
C LEU A 163 5.56 -5.19 2.07
N MET A 164 4.87 -5.48 0.96
CA MET A 164 3.88 -6.55 0.94
C MET A 164 4.50 -7.92 1.24
N ALA A 165 5.66 -8.26 0.65
CA ALA A 165 6.34 -9.52 0.92
C ALA A 165 6.80 -9.65 2.38
N PHE A 166 7.15 -8.55 3.05
CA PHE A 166 7.48 -8.58 4.47
C PHE A 166 6.23 -8.78 5.34
N GLU A 167 5.20 -7.95 5.14
CA GLU A 167 4.02 -7.96 6.00
C GLU A 167 3.20 -9.26 5.86
N SER A 168 3.14 -9.85 4.66
CA SER A 168 2.41 -11.10 4.37
C SER A 168 3.20 -12.39 4.65
N ASP A 169 4.42 -12.29 5.20
CA ASP A 169 5.38 -13.42 5.29
C ASP A 169 5.56 -14.13 3.93
N SER A 170 5.94 -13.37 2.91
CA SER A 170 6.17 -13.86 1.54
C SER A 170 4.91 -14.43 0.89
N TRP A 171 3.82 -13.65 0.91
CA TRP A 171 2.51 -14.01 0.34
C TRP A 171 1.83 -15.19 1.04
N LYS A 172 2.31 -15.55 2.22
CA LYS A 172 1.77 -16.67 2.98
C LYS A 172 0.41 -16.34 3.59
N TYR A 173 0.20 -15.08 3.96
CA TYR A 173 -1.05 -14.63 4.56
C TYR A 173 -1.59 -13.42 3.80
N ASN A 174 -2.89 -13.45 3.48
CA ASN A 174 -3.64 -12.27 3.05
C ASN A 174 -4.68 -11.83 4.11
N ILE A 175 -4.75 -12.50 5.25
CA ILE A 175 -5.54 -12.12 6.43
C ILE A 175 -4.62 -12.17 7.64
N ASN A 176 -4.75 -11.21 8.57
CA ASN A 176 -4.08 -11.34 9.86
C ASN A 176 -4.71 -12.48 10.67
N ILE A 177 -3.91 -13.50 11.01
CA ILE A 177 -4.34 -14.64 11.84
C ILE A 177 -4.46 -14.31 13.34
N SER A 178 -4.01 -13.13 13.77
CA SER A 178 -4.17 -12.64 15.14
C SER A 178 -5.63 -12.25 15.42
N LYS A 179 -6.18 -12.75 16.54
CA LYS A 179 -7.56 -12.46 16.97
C LYS A 179 -7.81 -10.99 17.34
N HIS A 180 -6.76 -10.17 17.46
CA HIS A 180 -6.84 -8.81 17.98
C HIS A 180 -6.90 -7.72 16.91
N GLN A 181 -6.90 -8.07 15.61
CA GLN A 181 -6.91 -7.10 14.51
C GLN A 181 -8.00 -7.41 13.47
N PRO A 182 -9.28 -7.27 13.84
CA PRO A 182 -10.38 -7.47 12.91
C PRO A 182 -10.26 -6.54 11.70
N GLY A 183 -10.66 -7.05 10.52
CA GLY A 183 -10.59 -6.31 9.27
C GLY A 183 -9.19 -6.12 8.65
N GLN A 184 -8.09 -6.49 9.33
CA GLN A 184 -6.75 -6.42 8.74
C GLN A 184 -6.51 -7.53 7.71
N GLY A 185 -5.95 -7.19 6.55
CA GLY A 185 -5.62 -8.16 5.50
C GLY A 185 -5.04 -7.55 4.21
N THR A 186 -5.21 -8.27 3.09
CA THR A 186 -4.50 -8.13 1.80
C THR A 186 -3.01 -8.50 1.88
N MET A 187 -2.32 -8.61 0.74
CA MET A 187 -0.87 -8.87 0.74
C MET A 187 -0.06 -7.73 1.38
N ALA A 188 -0.64 -6.53 1.52
CA ALA A 188 -0.04 -5.41 2.22
C ALA A 188 -0.35 -5.37 3.73
N MET A 189 -1.14 -6.32 4.26
CA MET A 189 -1.63 -6.34 5.65
C MET A 189 -2.17 -5.01 6.16
N MET A 190 -2.91 -4.30 5.30
CA MET A 190 -3.52 -3.02 5.63
C MET A 190 -4.46 -3.16 6.82
N MET A 191 -4.37 -2.22 7.75
CA MET A 191 -5.31 -2.06 8.85
C MET A 191 -6.70 -1.70 8.34
N TYR A 192 -7.75 -1.96 9.14
CA TYR A 192 -9.12 -1.69 8.75
C TYR A 192 -9.40 -0.26 8.23
N PRO A 193 -8.84 0.82 8.84
CA PRO A 193 -9.00 2.19 8.32
C PRO A 193 -8.50 2.40 6.89
N SER A 194 -7.63 1.51 6.39
CA SER A 194 -7.12 1.50 5.02
C SER A 194 -7.88 0.49 4.13
N ILE A 195 -8.33 -0.62 4.70
CA ILE A 195 -9.15 -1.63 3.99
C ILE A 195 -10.51 -1.06 3.60
N TYR A 196 -11.19 -0.35 4.50
CA TYR A 196 -12.50 0.23 4.20
C TYR A 196 -12.50 1.13 2.94
N PRO A 197 -11.68 2.19 2.88
CA PRO A 197 -11.65 3.05 1.70
C PRO A 197 -11.16 2.33 0.45
N TYR A 198 -10.31 1.30 0.59
CA TYR A 198 -9.90 0.48 -0.54
C TYR A 198 -11.05 -0.36 -1.10
N ALA A 199 -11.79 -1.04 -0.23
CA ALA A 199 -12.99 -1.80 -0.60
C ALA A 199 -14.05 -0.88 -1.22
N LYS A 200 -14.25 0.33 -0.66
CA LYS A 200 -15.18 1.34 -1.18
C LYS A 200 -14.77 1.84 -2.56
N TYR A 201 -13.47 1.99 -2.79
CA TYR A 201 -12.91 2.37 -4.08
C TYR A 201 -13.18 1.30 -5.17
N LEU A 202 -13.01 0.02 -4.83
CA LEU A 202 -13.19 -1.08 -5.79
C LEU A 202 -14.65 -1.50 -5.98
N TYR A 203 -15.41 -1.54 -4.90
CA TYR A 203 -16.74 -2.14 -4.83
C TYR A 203 -17.74 -1.24 -4.11
N PRO A 204 -17.97 0.01 -4.57
CA PRO A 204 -18.81 0.98 -3.86
C PRO A 204 -20.22 0.46 -3.59
N ASN A 205 -20.79 -0.34 -4.50
CA ASN A 205 -22.11 -0.94 -4.33
C ASN A 205 -22.11 -2.10 -3.32
N LYS A 206 -21.13 -3.01 -3.37
CA LYS A 206 -21.07 -4.13 -2.40
C LYS A 206 -20.80 -3.63 -0.99
N VAL A 207 -19.91 -2.65 -0.88
CA VAL A 207 -19.65 -1.94 0.37
C VAL A 207 -20.95 -1.31 0.87
N LYS A 208 -21.69 -0.59 0.01
CA LYS A 208 -23.00 -0.04 0.39
C LYS A 208 -24.00 -1.12 0.78
N ASP A 209 -24.04 -2.28 0.14
CA ASP A 209 -24.97 -3.36 0.48
C ASP A 209 -24.62 -4.01 1.84
N GLU A 210 -23.33 -4.17 2.13
CA GLU A 210 -22.89 -4.61 3.47
C GLU A 210 -23.12 -3.52 4.53
N TRP A 211 -22.97 -2.24 4.16
CA TRP A 211 -23.21 -1.08 5.04
C TRP A 211 -24.66 -0.60 5.12
N ALA A 212 -25.57 -0.99 4.23
CA ALA A 212 -26.99 -0.64 4.32
C ALA A 212 -27.65 -1.25 5.57
N LYS A 213 -26.90 -2.10 6.28
CA LYS A 213 -27.20 -2.69 7.59
C LYS A 213 -26.59 -1.89 8.76
N LEU A 214 -25.92 -0.77 8.51
CA LEU A 214 -25.19 0.05 9.47
C LEU A 214 -25.63 1.51 9.36
N ASP A 215 -26.16 2.07 10.45
CA ASP A 215 -26.41 3.50 10.55
C ASP A 215 -25.08 4.28 10.47
N ALA A 216 -25.11 5.55 10.06
CA ALA A 216 -23.91 6.38 9.89
C ALA A 216 -23.02 6.46 11.16
N GLU A 217 -23.58 6.24 12.35
CA GLU A 217 -22.85 6.15 13.62
C GLU A 217 -21.97 4.89 13.75
N THR A 218 -22.23 3.82 12.97
CA THR A 218 -21.44 2.57 13.02
C THR A 218 -20.30 2.54 12.00
N GLU A 219 -20.19 3.53 11.13
CA GLU A 219 -19.10 3.63 10.13
C GLU A 219 -17.76 4.01 10.79
N SER A 220 -17.80 4.70 11.93
CA SER A 220 -16.61 5.10 12.71
C SER A 220 -16.09 3.99 13.65
N ASP A 221 -16.94 3.05 14.08
CA ASP A 221 -16.56 1.94 14.95
C ASP A 221 -17.39 0.65 14.67
N PRO A 222 -17.18 0.00 13.51
CA PRO A 222 -17.90 -1.22 13.18
C PRO A 222 -17.44 -2.38 14.05
N ASP A 223 -18.34 -3.30 14.40
CA ASP A 223 -17.94 -4.51 15.11
C ASP A 223 -16.99 -5.38 14.26
N SER A 224 -16.29 -6.29 14.93
CA SER A 224 -15.29 -7.16 14.32
C SER A 224 -15.83 -8.02 13.16
N SER A 225 -17.11 -8.40 13.17
CA SER A 225 -17.70 -9.19 12.08
C SER A 225 -17.78 -8.38 10.80
N LYS A 226 -18.32 -7.16 10.90
CA LYS A 226 -18.45 -6.24 9.75
C LYS A 226 -17.09 -5.85 9.18
N MET A 227 -16.12 -5.57 10.06
CA MET A 227 -14.75 -5.32 9.62
C MET A 227 -14.19 -6.47 8.76
N ASN A 228 -14.45 -7.72 9.17
CA ASN A 228 -14.02 -8.91 8.45
C ASN A 228 -14.80 -9.13 7.14
N GLU A 229 -16.10 -8.84 7.10
CA GLU A 229 -16.94 -8.92 5.89
C GLU A 229 -16.46 -7.94 4.82
N VAL A 230 -16.16 -6.70 5.21
CA VAL A 230 -15.62 -5.67 4.30
C VAL A 230 -14.24 -6.06 3.79
N ARG A 231 -13.36 -6.57 4.66
CA ARG A 231 -12.07 -7.12 4.25
C ARG A 231 -12.23 -8.23 3.22
N ALA A 232 -13.20 -9.13 3.41
CA ALA A 232 -13.41 -10.27 2.51
C ALA A 232 -13.65 -9.85 1.05
N LEU A 233 -14.20 -8.65 0.81
CA LEU A 233 -14.41 -8.12 -0.54
C LEU A 233 -13.10 -7.93 -1.34
N VAL A 234 -11.95 -7.78 -0.67
CA VAL A 234 -10.67 -7.42 -1.31
C VAL A 234 -9.58 -8.49 -1.13
N LEU A 235 -9.95 -9.72 -0.78
CA LEU A 235 -8.99 -10.82 -0.58
C LEU A 235 -8.62 -11.60 -1.85
N GLY A 236 -9.34 -11.41 -2.95
CA GLY A 236 -9.00 -12.03 -4.23
C GLY A 236 -7.64 -11.52 -4.73
N ASP A 237 -6.86 -12.40 -5.39
CA ASP A 237 -5.46 -12.13 -5.74
C ASP A 237 -5.23 -10.77 -6.41
N ASP A 238 -6.01 -10.42 -7.44
CA ASP A 238 -5.90 -9.14 -8.16
C ASP A 238 -6.04 -7.92 -7.23
N ASP A 239 -6.96 -7.96 -6.26
CA ASP A 239 -7.20 -6.86 -5.33
C ASP A 239 -6.22 -6.91 -4.15
N SER A 240 -5.90 -8.10 -3.65
CA SER A 240 -5.00 -8.30 -2.52
C SER A 240 -3.58 -7.84 -2.85
N PHE A 241 -3.07 -8.15 -4.05
CA PHE A 241 -1.80 -7.62 -4.55
C PHE A 241 -1.91 -6.16 -5.02
N GLY A 242 -3.11 -5.72 -5.43
CA GLY A 242 -3.38 -4.34 -5.81
C GLY A 242 -3.35 -3.35 -4.64
N ALA A 243 -3.61 -3.83 -3.42
CA ALA A 243 -3.77 -3.01 -2.22
C ALA A 243 -2.57 -2.10 -1.92
N GLY A 244 -1.35 -2.64 -1.96
CA GLY A 244 -0.13 -1.86 -1.69
C GLY A 244 0.10 -0.76 -2.72
N PHE A 245 -0.18 -1.03 -4.00
CA PHE A 245 -0.06 -0.05 -5.07
C PHE A 245 -1.13 1.04 -4.99
N TRP A 246 -2.38 0.66 -4.70
CA TRP A 246 -3.43 1.65 -4.42
C TRP A 246 -3.07 2.54 -3.24
N PHE A 247 -2.53 1.96 -2.17
CA PHE A 247 -2.15 2.72 -0.99
C PHE A 247 -1.09 3.78 -1.34
N LEU A 248 -0.05 3.36 -2.08
CA LEU A 248 0.99 4.27 -2.60
C LEU A 248 0.40 5.46 -3.39
N THR A 249 -0.59 5.22 -4.25
CA THR A 249 -1.14 6.26 -5.14
C THR A 249 -2.24 7.10 -4.51
N ASN A 250 -2.91 6.62 -3.45
CA ASN A 250 -4.14 7.24 -2.95
C ASN A 250 -4.11 7.64 -1.46
N ARG A 251 -3.22 7.05 -0.66
CA ARG A 251 -3.28 7.17 0.82
C ARG A 251 -1.99 7.58 1.49
N VAL A 252 -0.85 7.39 0.83
CA VAL A 252 0.44 7.69 1.41
C VAL A 252 0.60 9.19 1.66
N GLU A 253 0.97 9.54 2.89
CA GLU A 253 1.35 10.90 3.24
C GLU A 253 2.68 11.28 2.58
N GLY A 254 2.83 12.54 2.16
CA GLY A 254 4.07 13.04 1.58
C GLY A 254 4.30 12.70 0.10
N ASP A 255 3.24 12.30 -0.62
CA ASP A 255 3.14 12.21 -2.08
C ASP A 255 4.30 11.45 -2.75
N TYR A 256 4.53 10.21 -2.34
CA TYR A 256 5.64 9.40 -2.87
C TYR A 256 5.46 9.07 -4.36
N HIS A 257 4.21 8.97 -4.84
CA HIS A 257 3.92 8.60 -6.23
C HIS A 257 4.12 9.75 -7.23
N ASN A 258 3.76 10.99 -6.89
CA ASN A 258 3.94 12.11 -7.81
C ASN A 258 5.22 12.92 -7.54
N ASN A 259 6.05 12.49 -6.59
CA ASN A 259 7.33 13.12 -6.28
C ASN A 259 8.50 12.44 -6.99
N GLU A 260 9.08 13.16 -7.96
CA GLU A 260 10.21 12.71 -8.78
C GLU A 260 11.49 12.35 -7.99
N LYS A 261 11.59 12.80 -6.74
CA LYS A 261 12.76 12.58 -5.87
C LYS A 261 12.60 11.38 -4.94
N LYS A 262 11.40 10.80 -4.83
CA LYS A 262 11.11 9.69 -3.91
C LYS A 262 10.90 8.39 -4.67
N LEU A 263 11.47 7.31 -4.16
CA LEU A 263 11.30 5.94 -4.67
C LEU A 263 11.60 5.83 -6.18
N ARG A 264 12.58 6.60 -6.67
CA ARG A 264 12.90 6.63 -8.11
C ARG A 264 13.63 5.36 -8.54
N ASP A 265 14.78 5.12 -7.92
CA ASP A 265 15.74 4.12 -8.39
C ASP A 265 15.94 2.96 -7.39
N GLY A 266 15.06 2.82 -6.41
CA GLY A 266 15.23 1.83 -5.33
C GLY A 266 16.39 2.21 -4.41
N ASN A 267 16.35 3.42 -3.86
CA ASN A 267 17.22 3.87 -2.77
C ASN A 267 16.67 3.36 -1.42
N PHE A 268 17.57 2.93 -0.53
CA PHE A 268 17.17 2.33 0.76
C PHE A 268 16.54 3.36 1.71
N GLU A 269 17.09 4.57 1.79
CA GLU A 269 16.56 5.60 2.68
C GLU A 269 15.16 6.01 2.25
N ASP A 270 14.90 6.15 0.95
CA ASP A 270 13.54 6.40 0.44
C ASP A 270 12.57 5.29 0.85
N PHE A 271 12.99 4.03 0.78
CA PHE A 271 12.16 2.90 1.22
C PHE A 271 11.91 2.92 2.73
N LYS A 272 12.93 3.26 3.52
CA LYS A 272 12.80 3.38 4.97
C LYS A 272 11.83 4.49 5.36
N THR A 273 11.98 5.68 4.77
CA THR A 273 11.06 6.80 4.99
C THR A 273 9.66 6.48 4.49
N TYR A 274 9.52 5.78 3.36
CA TYR A 274 8.23 5.26 2.89
C TYR A 274 7.57 4.36 3.94
N CYS A 275 8.32 3.46 4.58
CA CYS A 275 7.81 2.60 5.65
C CYS A 275 7.38 3.40 6.90
N THR A 276 8.21 4.34 7.36
CA THR A 276 8.00 5.02 8.65
C THR A 276 7.08 6.22 8.58
N GLU A 277 7.12 6.98 7.48
CA GLU A 277 6.36 8.22 7.31
C GLU A 277 5.22 8.05 6.30
N GLY A 278 5.44 7.28 5.24
CA GLY A 278 4.46 7.10 4.18
C GLY A 278 3.30 6.17 4.58
N VAL A 279 3.64 4.95 4.98
CA VAL A 279 2.66 3.93 5.42
C VAL A 279 2.53 3.84 6.94
N GLN A 280 3.42 4.51 7.68
CA GLN A 280 3.42 4.59 9.15
C GLN A 280 3.48 3.23 9.87
N ALA A 281 4.17 2.24 9.28
CA ALA A 281 4.28 0.88 9.82
C ALA A 281 5.45 0.69 10.82
N GLY A 282 6.12 1.78 11.19
CA GLY A 282 7.38 1.74 11.93
C GLY A 282 8.53 1.15 11.12
N TRP A 283 9.65 0.85 11.79
CA TRP A 283 10.81 0.23 11.16
C TRP A 283 11.16 -1.12 11.80
N ASP A 284 11.52 -2.09 10.96
CA ASP A 284 12.02 -3.41 11.34
C ASP A 284 13.16 -3.78 10.37
N ASP A 285 14.29 -4.26 10.88
CA ASP A 285 15.47 -4.56 10.06
C ASP A 285 15.24 -5.72 9.07
N GLY A 286 14.26 -6.58 9.32
CA GLY A 286 13.79 -7.59 8.38
C GLY A 286 13.24 -6.98 7.09
N ARG A 287 12.64 -5.79 7.13
CA ARG A 287 12.20 -5.06 5.92
C ARG A 287 13.38 -4.73 5.00
N LYS A 288 14.55 -4.40 5.55
CA LYS A 288 15.76 -4.20 4.75
C LYS A 288 16.17 -5.47 4.02
N THR A 289 16.10 -6.62 4.69
CA THR A 289 16.50 -7.90 4.09
C THR A 289 15.63 -8.24 2.88
N VAL A 290 14.30 -8.09 3.01
CA VAL A 290 13.36 -8.31 1.91
C VAL A 290 13.57 -7.29 0.79
N TRP A 291 13.78 -6.03 1.14
CA TRP A 291 14.07 -4.97 0.17
C TRP A 291 15.36 -5.21 -0.61
N ASP A 292 16.48 -5.56 0.04
CA ASP A 292 17.77 -5.81 -0.61
C ASP A 292 17.62 -6.91 -1.69
N SER A 293 16.85 -7.95 -1.37
CA SER A 293 16.56 -9.09 -2.24
C SER A 293 15.76 -8.67 -3.47
N ILE A 294 14.62 -7.99 -3.30
CA ILE A 294 13.75 -7.53 -4.39
C ILE A 294 14.46 -6.46 -5.23
N ASN A 295 15.11 -5.49 -4.58
CA ASN A 295 15.82 -4.41 -5.27
C ASN A 295 16.95 -4.95 -6.17
N SER A 296 17.61 -6.04 -5.75
CA SER A 296 18.63 -6.73 -6.53
C SER A 296 18.04 -7.56 -7.66
N ALA A 297 16.86 -8.16 -7.48
CA ALA A 297 16.20 -8.96 -8.49
C ALA A 297 15.60 -8.11 -9.63
N LEU A 298 15.09 -6.91 -9.32
CA LEU A 298 14.44 -6.00 -10.28
C LEU A 298 15.41 -4.99 -10.90
N LYS A 299 16.68 -5.36 -11.11
CA LYS A 299 17.68 -4.51 -11.79
C LYS A 299 17.63 -4.65 -13.30
#